data_AF-A0A5Q4ES78-F1
#
_entry.id   AF-A0A5Q4ES78-F1
#
_cell.length_a   1.000
_cell.length_b   1.000
_cell.length_c   1.000
_cell.angle_alpha   90.00
_cell.angle_beta   90.00
_cell.angle_gamma   90.00
#
_symmetry.space_group_name_H-M   'P 1'
#
loop_
_entity.id
_entity.type
_entity.pdbx_description
1 polymer ?
#
loop_
_entity_poly.entity_id
_entity_poly.type
_entity_poly.pdbx_seq_one_letter_code
_entity_poly.pdbx_strand_id
1 'polypeptide(L)'
;MGLPMGRIMTPADTREPDWADLSLKLRDMARALVGARGEDAADELAQRTIVRLMVKRPDRADHLGYARTTMVRLWLDEQRSAKRRLARMAVWARTAPTRTRDADRLDESERTERIRRRIERLPPTQRAALAMRIVGGMSSARIAEALNMSEAAARSALHVARSRLREELEAES
;
A
#
# COMPACT_ATOMS: atom_id res chain seq x y z
N MET A 1 -11.00 44.55 39.23
CA MET A 1 -11.43 43.14 39.02
C MET A 1 -11.76 42.95 37.56
N GLY A 2 -10.74 42.67 36.74
CA GLY A 2 -10.90 42.47 35.30
C GLY A 2 -11.03 40.98 35.01
N LEU A 3 -12.17 40.55 34.48
CA LEU A 3 -12.30 39.21 33.88
C LEU A 3 -11.49 39.22 32.57
N PRO A 4 -10.55 38.29 32.35
CA PRO A 4 -9.91 38.18 31.05
C PRO A 4 -10.97 37.70 30.05
N MET A 5 -11.34 38.59 29.14
CA MET A 5 -12.12 38.27 27.94
C MET A 5 -11.43 37.09 27.26
N GLY A 6 -12.07 35.92 27.37
CA GLY A 6 -11.64 34.72 26.67
C GLY A 6 -11.47 35.08 25.20
N ARG A 7 -10.23 34.91 24.70
CA ARG A 7 -9.88 35.13 23.31
C ARG A 7 -10.87 34.31 22.48
N ILE A 8 -11.83 34.98 21.85
CA ILE A 8 -12.74 34.34 20.89
C ILE A 8 -11.82 33.70 19.87
N MET A 9 -11.83 32.37 19.86
CA MET A 9 -11.07 31.57 18.92
C MET A 9 -11.66 31.88 17.54
N THR A 10 -11.02 32.79 16.81
CA THR A 10 -11.38 33.10 15.42
C THR A 10 -11.35 31.81 14.61
N PRO A 11 -12.34 31.55 13.73
CA PRO A 11 -12.38 30.39 12.83
C PRO A 11 -11.41 30.64 11.66
N ALA A 12 -10.13 30.84 11.97
CA ALA A 12 -9.08 30.85 10.98
C ALA A 12 -8.65 29.40 10.78
N ASP A 13 -9.05 28.85 9.64
CA ASP A 13 -8.58 27.57 9.06
C ASP A 13 -9.33 26.28 9.45
N THR A 14 -10.66 26.26 9.32
CA THR A 14 -11.44 25.00 9.25
C THR A 14 -11.77 24.63 7.80
N ARG A 15 -10.76 24.50 6.94
CA ARG A 15 -10.94 23.67 5.74
C ARG A 15 -10.76 22.22 6.18
N GLU A 16 -11.85 21.47 6.24
CA GLU A 16 -11.75 20.01 6.35
C GLU A 16 -10.84 19.48 5.23
N PRO A 17 -10.04 18.43 5.49
CA PRO A 17 -9.29 17.77 4.42
C PRO A 17 -10.22 17.46 3.26
N ASP A 18 -9.74 17.60 2.02
CA ASP A 18 -10.46 17.08 0.86
C ASP A 18 -10.44 15.54 0.94
N TRP A 19 -11.40 15.01 1.69
CA TRP A 19 -11.54 13.58 1.94
C TRP A 19 -11.86 12.82 0.66
N ALA A 20 -12.48 13.46 -0.33
CA ALA A 20 -12.73 12.85 -1.62
C ALA A 20 -11.42 12.59 -2.36
N ASP A 21 -10.59 13.63 -2.56
CA ASP A 21 -9.28 13.51 -3.20
C ASP A 21 -8.35 12.55 -2.44
N LEU A 22 -8.30 12.64 -1.11
CA LEU A 22 -7.49 11.74 -0.28
C LEU A 22 -7.96 10.29 -0.43
N SER A 23 -9.27 10.03 -0.40
CA SER A 23 -9.83 8.68 -0.55
C SER A 23 -9.52 8.07 -1.91
N LEU A 24 -9.60 8.86 -2.99
CA LEU A 24 -9.25 8.44 -4.35
C LEU A 24 -7.77 8.04 -4.44
N LYS A 25 -6.88 8.92 -3.96
CA LYS A 25 -5.42 8.65 -3.93
C LYS A 25 -5.08 7.40 -3.13
N LEU A 26 -5.77 7.16 -2.02
CA LEU A 26 -5.56 5.98 -1.18
C LEU A 26 -6.09 4.70 -1.85
N ARG A 27 -7.24 4.75 -2.52
CA ARG A 27 -7.78 3.62 -3.30
C ARG A 27 -6.86 3.23 -4.45
N ASP A 28 -6.33 4.21 -5.19
CA ASP A 28 -5.41 3.93 -6.29
C ASP A 28 -4.12 3.27 -5.79
N MET A 29 -3.61 3.72 -4.65
CA MET A 29 -2.45 3.11 -4.03
C MET A 29 -2.74 1.71 -3.49
N ALA A 30 -3.90 1.50 -2.87
CA ALA A 30 -4.33 0.20 -2.37
C ALA A 30 -4.47 -0.82 -3.52
N ARG A 31 -5.06 -0.43 -4.65
CA ARG A 31 -5.14 -1.27 -5.86
C ARG A 31 -3.76 -1.64 -6.39
N ALA A 32 -2.81 -0.70 -6.40
CA ALA A 32 -1.44 -0.99 -6.82
C ALA A 32 -0.69 -1.94 -5.87
N LEU A 33 -1.02 -1.96 -4.58
CA LEU A 33 -0.43 -2.87 -3.59
C LEU A 33 -1.05 -4.28 -3.66
N VAL A 34 -2.39 -4.33 -3.65
CA VAL A 34 -3.16 -5.58 -3.59
C VAL A 34 -3.12 -6.33 -4.91
N GLY A 35 -3.25 -5.61 -6.04
CA GLY A 35 -3.37 -6.20 -7.37
C GLY A 35 -4.79 -6.11 -7.94
N ALA A 36 -4.94 -6.42 -9.23
CA ALA A 36 -6.19 -6.20 -9.97
C ALA A 36 -7.37 -7.05 -9.49
N ARG A 37 -7.08 -8.23 -8.94
CA ARG A 37 -8.09 -9.22 -8.56
C ARG A 37 -8.60 -9.08 -7.12
N GLY A 38 -8.15 -8.05 -6.41
CA GLY A 38 -8.49 -7.83 -5.00
C GLY A 38 -9.14 -6.47 -4.77
N GLU A 39 -10.12 -6.08 -5.58
CA GLU A 39 -10.81 -4.78 -5.42
C GLU A 39 -11.42 -4.63 -4.02
N ASP A 40 -12.15 -5.64 -3.54
CA ASP A 40 -12.71 -5.64 -2.18
C ASP A 40 -11.61 -5.48 -1.11
N ALA A 41 -10.48 -6.18 -1.29
CA ALA A 41 -9.34 -6.10 -0.37
C ALA A 41 -8.61 -4.74 -0.46
N ALA A 42 -8.60 -4.10 -1.63
CA ALA A 42 -8.07 -2.75 -1.82
C ALA A 42 -8.96 -1.70 -1.13
N ASP A 43 -10.28 -1.81 -1.27
CA ASP A 43 -11.23 -0.94 -0.58
C ASP A 43 -11.16 -1.13 0.94
N GLU A 44 -11.06 -2.36 1.44
CA GLU A 44 -10.88 -2.65 2.86
C GLU A 44 -9.57 -2.04 3.40
N LEU A 45 -8.46 -2.17 2.65
CA LEU A 45 -7.18 -1.57 3.02
C LEU A 45 -7.25 -0.03 3.06
N ALA A 46 -7.92 0.59 2.08
CA ALA A 46 -8.15 2.03 2.06
C ALA A 46 -8.99 2.48 3.25
N GLN A 47 -10.10 1.79 3.52
CA GLN A 47 -11.00 2.10 4.64
C GLN A 47 -10.27 2.01 5.99
N ARG A 48 -9.54 0.91 6.25
CA ARG A 48 -8.79 0.77 7.52
C ARG A 48 -7.72 1.84 7.68
N THR A 49 -7.09 2.27 6.58
CA THR A 49 -6.13 3.38 6.58
C THR A 49 -6.81 4.70 6.98
N ILE A 50 -7.95 5.02 6.37
CA ILE A 50 -8.73 6.23 6.67
C ILE A 50 -9.19 6.22 8.12
N VAL A 51 -9.72 5.10 8.62
CA VAL A 51 -10.12 4.95 10.03
C VAL A 51 -8.93 5.22 10.96
N ARG A 52 -7.74 4.68 10.65
CA ARG A 52 -6.53 4.93 11.45
C ARG A 52 -6.15 6.41 11.46
N LEU A 53 -6.26 7.07 10.30
CA LEU A 53 -5.98 8.51 10.15
C LEU A 53 -6.96 9.35 10.97
N MET A 54 -8.26 9.03 10.93
CA MET A 54 -9.30 9.71 11.72
C MET A 54 -9.09 9.55 13.22
N VAL A 55 -8.61 8.39 13.68
CA VAL A 55 -8.31 8.16 15.10
C VAL A 55 -7.05 8.91 15.54
N LYS A 56 -5.97 8.84 14.74
CA LYS A 56 -4.68 9.43 15.12
C LYS A 56 -4.60 10.94 14.91
N ARG A 57 -5.40 11.50 14.00
CA ARG A 57 -5.47 12.94 13.67
C ARG A 57 -4.09 13.61 13.57
N PRO A 58 -3.19 13.14 12.68
CA PRO A 58 -1.93 13.83 12.44
C PRO A 58 -2.18 15.25 11.89
N ASP A 59 -1.13 16.07 11.84
CA ASP A 59 -1.22 17.40 11.22
C ASP A 59 -1.65 17.29 9.76
N ARG A 60 -2.54 18.20 9.32
CA ARG A 60 -3.12 18.25 7.97
C ARG A 60 -2.06 18.26 6.88
N ALA A 61 -0.95 18.98 7.10
CA ALA A 61 0.15 19.05 6.15
C ALA A 61 0.77 17.66 5.83
N ASP A 62 0.57 16.67 6.70
CA ASP A 62 1.15 15.33 6.58
C ASP A 62 0.10 14.19 6.48
N HIS A 63 -1.19 14.50 6.28
CA HIS A 63 -2.24 13.47 6.22
C HIS A 63 -1.95 12.40 5.16
N LEU A 64 -1.52 12.82 3.97
CA LEU A 64 -1.23 11.91 2.87
C LEU A 64 0.05 11.10 3.12
N GLY A 65 1.10 11.70 3.68
CA GLY A 65 2.35 11.00 4.02
C GLY A 65 2.14 9.94 5.10
N TYR A 66 1.41 10.32 6.15
CA TYR A 66 1.02 9.42 7.23
C TYR A 66 0.11 8.28 6.73
N ALA A 67 -0.89 8.59 5.92
CA ALA A 67 -1.83 7.60 5.39
C ALA A 67 -1.12 6.58 4.48
N ARG A 68 -0.24 7.03 3.57
CA ARG A 68 0.55 6.14 2.70
C ARG A 68 1.46 5.21 3.50
N THR A 69 2.14 5.76 4.52
CA THR A 69 2.98 4.96 5.42
C THR A 69 2.17 3.92 6.17
N THR A 70 1.03 4.33 6.72
CA THR A 70 0.12 3.45 7.46
C THR A 70 -0.42 2.34 6.57
N MET A 71 -0.90 2.67 5.38
CA MET A 71 -1.42 1.73 4.39
C MET A 71 -0.39 0.65 4.02
N VAL A 72 0.83 1.05 3.71
CA VAL A 72 1.90 0.13 3.33
C VAL A 72 2.27 -0.80 4.48
N ARG A 73 2.30 -0.29 5.72
CA ARG A 73 2.58 -1.11 6.90
C ARG A 73 1.48 -2.15 7.15
N LEU A 74 0.21 -1.73 7.08
CA LEU A 74 -0.95 -2.63 7.19
C LEU A 74 -0.88 -3.73 6.14
N TRP A 75 -0.65 -3.38 4.87
CA TRP A 75 -0.56 -4.34 3.79
C TRP A 75 0.64 -5.30 3.97
N LEU A 76 1.82 -4.79 4.33
CA LEU A 76 2.98 -5.65 4.58
C LEU A 76 2.76 -6.60 5.77
N ASP A 77 2.08 -6.16 6.81
CA ASP A 77 1.70 -7.01 7.94
C ASP A 77 0.77 -8.14 7.51
N GLU A 78 -0.19 -7.85 6.63
CA GLU A 78 -1.07 -8.86 6.04
C GLU A 78 -0.31 -9.85 5.18
N GLN A 79 0.57 -9.39 4.30
CA GLN A 79 1.38 -10.29 3.46
C GLN A 79 2.29 -11.18 4.31
N ARG A 80 2.90 -10.63 5.36
CA ARG A 80 3.67 -11.41 6.34
C ARG A 80 2.78 -12.42 7.06
N SER A 81 1.59 -12.02 7.48
CA SER A 81 0.63 -12.89 8.18
C SER A 81 0.11 -14.01 7.29
N ALA A 82 -0.23 -13.71 6.04
CA ALA A 82 -0.67 -14.65 5.02
C ALA A 82 0.45 -15.65 4.70
N LYS A 83 1.69 -15.18 4.50
CA LYS A 83 2.85 -16.06 4.32
C LYS A 83 3.07 -16.98 5.53
N ARG A 84 2.98 -16.45 6.76
CA ARG A 84 3.07 -17.27 7.98
C ARG A 84 1.94 -18.28 8.07
N ARG A 85 0.71 -17.91 7.72
CA ARG A 85 -0.46 -18.79 7.70
C ARG A 85 -0.29 -19.90 6.67
N LEU A 86 0.11 -19.57 5.44
CA LEU A 86 0.41 -20.55 4.40
C LEU A 86 1.55 -21.48 4.80
N ALA A 87 2.62 -20.96 5.43
CA ALA A 87 3.70 -21.80 5.95
C ALA A 87 3.19 -22.78 7.02
N ARG A 88 2.35 -22.33 7.95
CA ARG A 88 1.69 -23.20 8.95
C ARG A 88 0.75 -24.21 8.32
N MET A 89 -0.05 -23.79 7.33
CA MET A 89 -0.96 -24.67 6.58
C MET A 89 -0.19 -25.69 5.76
N ALA A 90 0.97 -25.34 5.19
CA ALA A 90 1.83 -26.29 4.49
C ALA A 90 2.45 -27.31 5.46
N VAL A 91 2.80 -26.90 6.68
CA VAL A 91 3.22 -27.82 7.75
C VAL A 91 2.09 -28.78 8.12
N TRP A 92 0.87 -28.26 8.30
CA TRP A 92 -0.32 -29.06 8.64
C TRP A 92 -0.82 -29.95 7.49
N ALA A 93 -0.75 -29.49 6.25
CA ALA A 93 -1.15 -30.25 5.06
C ALA A 93 -0.20 -31.42 4.78
N ARG A 94 1.07 -31.34 5.18
CA ARG A 94 2.00 -32.49 5.18
C ARG A 94 1.59 -33.59 6.18
N THR A 95 0.64 -33.31 7.08
CA THR A 95 0.15 -34.23 8.12
C THR A 95 -1.33 -34.62 7.97
N ALA A 96 -2.01 -34.23 6.89
CA ALA A 96 -3.44 -34.50 6.66
C ALA A 96 -3.72 -35.02 5.23
N PRO A 97 -4.76 -35.85 4.98
CA PRO A 97 -5.13 -36.26 3.61
C PRO A 97 -5.73 -35.07 2.82
N THR A 98 -5.35 -34.95 1.56
CA THR A 98 -5.44 -33.71 0.76
C THR A 98 -6.74 -33.56 -0.06
N ARG A 99 -7.28 -32.33 -0.15
CA ARG A 99 -8.05 -31.80 -1.30
C ARG A 99 -7.83 -30.29 -1.45
N THR A 100 -7.59 -29.83 -2.68
CA THR A 100 -7.41 -28.40 -3.02
C THR A 100 -8.20 -28.07 -4.28
N ARG A 101 -8.78 -26.87 -4.36
CA ARG A 101 -9.27 -26.26 -5.61
C ARG A 101 -8.91 -24.78 -5.58
N ASP A 102 -8.31 -24.32 -6.68
CA ASP A 102 -8.05 -22.90 -6.95
C ASP A 102 -9.06 -22.35 -7.96
N ALA A 103 -9.24 -21.03 -7.91
CA ALA A 103 -10.21 -20.24 -8.65
C ALA A 103 -9.55 -19.40 -9.76
N ASP A 104 -10.27 -19.21 -10.86
CA ASP A 104 -9.92 -18.36 -12.01
C ASP A 104 -11.06 -17.39 -12.34
N ARG A 105 -10.71 -16.19 -12.84
CA ARG A 105 -11.43 -15.43 -13.90
C ARG A 105 -10.71 -14.14 -14.37
N LEU A 106 -10.99 -13.80 -15.64
CA LEU A 106 -10.48 -12.84 -16.65
C LEU A 106 -11.19 -11.45 -16.60
N ASP A 107 -10.89 -10.35 -17.32
CA ASP A 107 -9.87 -9.82 -18.27
C ASP A 107 -10.06 -8.27 -18.35
N GLU A 108 -9.00 -7.46 -18.53
CA GLU A 108 -9.09 -6.07 -19.02
C GLU A 108 -7.70 -5.59 -19.55
N SER A 109 -7.53 -5.69 -20.87
CA SER A 109 -6.34 -5.44 -21.70
C SER A 109 -5.12 -6.35 -21.38
N GLU A 110 -4.92 -7.38 -22.20
CA GLU A 110 -3.88 -8.40 -22.00
C GLU A 110 -2.49 -7.84 -21.65
N ARG A 111 -2.07 -6.73 -22.27
CA ARG A 111 -0.77 -6.12 -21.99
C ARG A 111 -0.70 -5.50 -20.59
N THR A 112 -1.72 -4.74 -20.20
CA THR A 112 -1.80 -4.12 -18.87
C THR A 112 -1.93 -5.19 -17.81
N GLU A 113 -2.76 -6.19 -18.07
CA GLU A 113 -2.97 -7.34 -17.18
C GLU A 113 -1.70 -8.20 -17.04
N ARG A 114 -0.92 -8.40 -18.12
CA ARG A 114 0.41 -9.03 -18.03
C ARG A 114 1.36 -8.23 -17.15
N ILE A 115 1.49 -6.91 -17.36
CA ILE A 115 2.34 -6.05 -16.53
C ILE A 115 1.90 -6.10 -15.06
N ARG A 116 0.58 -6.06 -14.79
CA ARG A 116 0.02 -6.17 -13.44
C ARG A 116 0.39 -7.49 -12.77
N ARG A 117 0.20 -8.63 -13.44
CA ARG A 117 0.60 -9.96 -12.91
C ARG A 117 2.09 -10.05 -12.59
N ARG A 118 2.95 -9.41 -13.37
CA ARG A 118 4.40 -9.36 -13.11
C ARG A 118 4.73 -8.53 -11.87
N ILE A 119 4.09 -7.37 -11.70
CA ILE A 119 4.18 -6.58 -10.46
C ILE A 119 3.66 -7.37 -9.25
N GLU A 120 2.59 -8.16 -9.43
CA GLU A 120 2.02 -9.06 -8.43
C GLU A 120 2.92 -10.26 -8.07
N ARG A 121 4.01 -10.50 -8.80
CA ARG A 121 5.02 -11.53 -8.46
C ARG A 121 6.24 -10.95 -7.74
N LEU A 122 6.39 -9.63 -7.73
CA LEU A 122 7.48 -8.99 -6.98
C LEU A 122 7.38 -9.32 -5.48
N PRO A 123 8.53 -9.52 -4.80
CA PRO A 123 8.59 -9.56 -3.34
C PRO A 123 7.85 -8.39 -2.71
N PRO A 124 7.15 -8.57 -1.58
CA PRO A 124 6.28 -7.55 -1.01
C PRO A 124 6.96 -6.19 -0.81
N THR A 125 8.18 -6.15 -0.29
CA THR A 125 8.93 -4.90 -0.07
C THR A 125 9.27 -4.19 -1.38
N GLN A 126 9.58 -4.93 -2.45
CA GLN A 126 9.88 -4.35 -3.77
C GLN A 126 8.61 -3.78 -4.41
N ARG A 127 7.48 -4.48 -4.30
CA ARG A 127 6.17 -3.98 -4.75
C ARG A 127 5.75 -2.73 -3.99
N ALA A 128 5.89 -2.73 -2.66
CA ALA A 128 5.56 -1.58 -1.83
C ALA A 128 6.40 -0.35 -2.20
N ALA A 129 7.71 -0.52 -2.38
CA ALA A 129 8.60 0.54 -2.83
C ALA A 129 8.18 1.10 -4.19
N LEU A 130 7.85 0.22 -5.15
CA LEU A 130 7.42 0.60 -6.49
C LEU A 130 6.08 1.36 -6.47
N ALA A 131 5.09 0.87 -5.71
CA ALA A 131 3.77 1.52 -5.57
C ALA A 131 3.88 2.92 -4.94
N MET A 132 4.67 3.07 -3.87
CA MET A 132 4.93 4.38 -3.25
C MET A 132 5.63 5.36 -4.20
N ARG A 133 6.50 4.87 -5.10
CA ARG A 133 7.16 5.71 -6.09
C ARG A 133 6.22 6.13 -7.21
N ILE A 134 5.52 5.18 -7.84
CA ILE A 134 4.75 5.42 -9.07
C ILE A 134 3.40 6.07 -8.76
N VAL A 135 2.67 5.56 -7.78
CA VAL A 135 1.34 6.08 -7.39
C VAL A 135 1.49 7.17 -6.33
N GLY A 136 2.40 6.97 -5.38
CA GLY A 136 2.61 7.91 -4.29
C GLY A 136 3.48 9.12 -4.66
N GLY A 137 4.25 9.07 -5.75
CA GLY A 137 5.22 10.13 -6.10
C GLY A 137 6.31 10.34 -5.04
N MET A 138 6.53 9.37 -4.14
CA MET A 138 7.39 9.56 -2.97
C MET A 138 8.88 9.50 -3.33
N SER A 139 9.70 10.29 -2.62
CA SER A 139 11.16 10.22 -2.73
C SER A 139 11.71 8.93 -2.11
N SER A 140 12.94 8.56 -2.46
CA SER A 140 13.60 7.37 -1.89
C SER A 140 13.76 7.48 -0.37
N ALA A 141 14.07 8.68 0.13
CA ALA A 141 14.12 8.95 1.57
C ALA A 141 12.77 8.70 2.27
N ARG A 142 11.66 9.22 1.73
CA ARG A 142 10.32 8.98 2.31
C ARG A 142 9.88 7.52 2.23
N ILE A 143 10.26 6.81 1.16
CA ILE A 143 10.03 5.36 1.01
C ILE A 143 10.81 4.58 2.09
N ALA A 144 12.06 4.99 2.37
CA ALA A 144 12.91 4.39 3.38
C ALA A 144 12.32 4.55 4.79
N GLU A 145 11.87 5.78 5.14
CA GLU A 145 11.15 6.07 6.37
C GLU A 145 9.89 5.21 6.53
N ALA A 146 9.06 5.16 5.47
CA ALA A 146 7.80 4.42 5.50
C ALA A 146 8.00 2.91 5.74
N LEU A 147 9.00 2.34 5.08
CA LEU A 147 9.34 0.92 5.13
C LEU A 147 10.32 0.54 6.24
N ASN A 148 10.77 1.50 7.04
CA ASN A 148 11.73 1.30 8.12
C ASN A 148 13.03 0.60 7.64
N MET A 149 13.64 1.16 6.59
CA MET A 149 14.91 0.69 6.02
C MET A 149 15.83 1.87 5.67
N SER A 150 17.07 1.60 5.25
CA SER A 150 17.99 2.66 4.80
C SER A 150 17.59 3.20 3.42
N GLU A 151 17.95 4.45 3.12
CA GLU A 151 17.72 5.03 1.79
C GLU A 151 18.46 4.26 0.68
N ALA A 152 19.65 3.72 0.99
CA ALA A 152 20.36 2.82 0.08
C ALA A 152 19.57 1.54 -0.21
N ALA A 153 18.94 0.94 0.82
CA ALA A 153 18.08 -0.22 0.65
C ALA A 153 16.80 0.12 -0.15
N ALA A 154 16.22 1.30 0.04
CA ALA A 154 15.07 1.77 -0.75
C ALA A 154 15.42 1.95 -2.23
N ARG A 155 16.56 2.58 -2.54
CA ARG A 155 17.07 2.71 -3.91
C ARG A 155 17.35 1.35 -4.55
N SER A 156 17.96 0.44 -3.80
CA SER A 156 18.21 -0.93 -4.24
C SER A 156 16.91 -1.68 -4.52
N ALA A 157 15.92 -1.61 -3.62
CA ALA A 157 14.62 -2.25 -3.81
C ALA A 157 13.89 -1.75 -5.07
N LEU A 158 13.93 -0.43 -5.32
CA LEU A 158 13.37 0.17 -6.54
C LEU A 158 14.13 -0.26 -7.80
N HIS A 159 15.47 -0.30 -7.74
CA HIS A 159 16.29 -0.75 -8.85
C HIS A 159 16.00 -2.21 -9.20
N VAL A 160 16.04 -3.11 -8.21
CA VAL A 160 15.76 -4.54 -8.40
C VAL A 160 14.34 -4.77 -8.91
N ALA A 161 13.34 -4.05 -8.39
CA ALA A 161 11.97 -4.13 -8.89
C ALA A 161 11.88 -3.75 -10.38
N ARG A 162 12.55 -2.66 -10.79
CA ARG A 162 12.55 -2.20 -12.19
C ARG A 162 13.33 -3.13 -13.12
N SER A 163 14.49 -3.63 -12.70
CA SER A 163 15.29 -4.55 -13.49
C SER A 163 14.55 -5.86 -13.75
N ARG A 164 13.92 -6.43 -12.71
CA ARG A 164 13.08 -7.62 -12.86
C ARG A 164 11.93 -7.42 -13.84
N LEU A 165 11.20 -6.31 -13.71
CA LEU A 165 10.12 -6.00 -14.65
C LEU A 165 10.63 -5.80 -16.08
N ARG A 166 11.81 -5.21 -16.26
CA ARG A 166 12.42 -5.04 -17.58
C ARG A 166 12.81 -6.38 -18.21
N GLU A 167 13.59 -7.19 -17.50
CA GLU A 167 14.03 -8.52 -17.95
C GLU A 167 12.83 -9.39 -18.35
N GLU A 168 11.79 -9.34 -17.53
CA GLU A 168 10.55 -10.06 -17.74
C GLU A 168 9.78 -9.61 -19.00
N LEU A 169 9.81 -8.32 -19.32
CA LEU A 169 9.17 -7.76 -20.52
C LEU A 169 10.02 -7.98 -21.79
N GLU A 170 11.35 -7.99 -21.66
CA GLU A 170 12.29 -8.25 -22.75
C GLU A 170 12.29 -9.73 -23.16
N ALA A 171 12.16 -10.67 -22.20
CA ALA A 171 12.06 -12.11 -22.47
C ALA A 171 10.77 -12.53 -23.21
N GLU A 172 9.85 -11.60 -23.46
CA GLU A 172 8.57 -11.80 -24.12
C GLU A 172 8.54 -11.18 -25.55
N SER A 173 9.63 -10.51 -25.94
CA SER A 173 9.84 -9.87 -27.26
C SER A 173 10.65 -10.77 -28.18
#